data_AF-A0A967GH34-F1
#
_entry.id   AF-A0A967GH34-F1
#
_cell.length_a   1.000
_cell.length_b   1.000
_cell.length_c   1.000
_cell.angle_alpha   90.00
_cell.angle_beta   90.00
_cell.angle_gamma   90.00
#
_symmetry.space_group_name_H-M   'P 1'
#
loop_
_entity.id
_entity.type
_entity.pdbx_description
1 polymer ?
#
loop_
_entity_poly.entity_id
_entity_poly.type
_entity_poly.pdbx_seq_one_letter_code
_entity_poly.pdbx_strand_id
1 'polypeptide(L)'
;PVGLEVGRTVLSGEQAEFETGNCLPIAKIPVGTVIHAVELIAGKGAQLARSAGASVQLMAKEGNYAQLRLPSGEMRKVRVECKATIGQ
;
A
#
# COMPACT_ATOMS: atom_id res chain seq x y z
N PRO A 1 3.42 10.71 1.67
CA PRO A 1 2.02 10.75 2.13
C PRO A 1 1.58 12.17 2.50
N VAL A 2 0.45 12.62 1.95
CA VAL A 2 -0.18 13.90 2.28
C VAL A 2 -0.58 13.93 3.76
N GLY A 3 -0.34 15.06 4.45
CA GLY A 3 -0.77 15.27 5.83
C GLY A 3 0.16 14.70 6.92
N LEU A 4 1.43 14.47 6.60
CA LEU A 4 2.45 14.15 7.59
C LEU A 4 2.99 15.43 8.25
N GLU A 5 2.94 15.47 9.57
CA GLU A 5 3.44 16.58 10.39
C GLU A 5 4.85 16.28 10.94
N VAL A 6 5.61 17.35 11.19
CA VAL A 6 6.94 17.25 11.80
C VAL A 6 6.80 16.68 13.22
N GLY A 7 7.59 15.63 13.53
CA GLY A 7 7.55 14.94 14.81
C GLY A 7 6.71 13.65 14.81
N ARG A 8 6.00 13.34 13.73
CA ARG A 8 5.27 12.08 13.60
C ARG A 8 6.22 10.90 13.39
N THR A 9 6.04 9.84 14.16
CA THR A 9 6.78 8.59 14.00
C THR A 9 6.15 7.76 12.90
N VAL A 10 6.95 7.35 11.93
CA VAL A 10 6.53 6.44 10.86
C VAL A 10 7.15 5.08 11.11
N LEU A 11 6.32 4.05 11.10
CA LEU A 11 6.73 2.68 11.33
C LEU A 11 6.60 1.87 10.05
N SER A 12 7.55 0.97 9.83
CA SER A 12 7.52 -0.01 8.75
C SER A 12 7.69 -1.41 9.32
N GLY A 13 6.79 -2.31 8.95
CA GLY A 13 6.84 -3.70 9.39
C GLY A 13 5.48 -4.20 9.81
N GLU A 14 5.40 -5.50 10.12
CA GLU A 14 4.12 -6.14 10.46
C GLU A 14 3.50 -5.62 11.76
N GLN A 15 4.30 -5.01 12.64
CA GLN A 15 3.86 -4.45 13.91
C GLN A 15 3.42 -2.98 13.80
N ALA A 16 3.58 -2.36 12.63
CA ALA A 16 3.16 -0.97 12.47
C ALA A 16 1.63 -0.86 12.57
N GLU A 17 1.17 0.26 13.12
CA GLU A 17 -0.26 0.54 13.23
C GLU A 17 -0.81 1.03 11.89
N PHE A 18 -2.13 0.89 11.72
CA PHE A 18 -2.84 1.41 10.55
C PHE A 18 -2.89 2.94 10.62
N GLU A 19 -1.84 3.59 10.18
CA GLU A 19 -1.72 5.05 10.13
C GLU A 19 -1.14 5.53 8.81
N THR A 20 -1.52 6.73 8.39
CA THR A 20 -1.00 7.37 7.18
C THR A 20 0.52 7.52 7.26
N GLY A 21 1.21 7.01 6.23
CA GLY A 21 2.66 6.99 6.12
C GLY A 21 3.31 5.71 6.61
N ASN A 22 2.63 4.89 7.40
CA ASN A 22 3.17 3.58 7.79
C ASN A 22 3.15 2.60 6.62
N CYS A 23 4.12 1.69 6.63
CA CYS A 23 4.30 0.66 5.61
C CYS A 23 4.01 -0.73 6.18
N LEU A 24 3.00 -1.39 5.62
CA LEU A 24 2.43 -2.65 6.09
C LEU A 24 2.35 -3.67 4.95
N PRO A 25 2.36 -4.98 5.24
CA PRO A 25 1.92 -5.99 4.28
C PRO A 25 0.46 -5.77 3.89
N ILE A 26 0.13 -5.97 2.61
CA ILE A 26 -1.23 -5.81 2.08
C ILE A 26 -2.23 -6.70 2.83
N ALA A 27 -1.80 -7.86 3.33
CA ALA A 27 -2.60 -8.74 4.17
C ALA A 27 -3.26 -7.99 5.35
N LYS A 28 -2.53 -7.07 6.01
CA LYS A 28 -3.00 -6.31 7.18
C LYS A 28 -3.78 -5.04 6.82
N ILE A 29 -3.70 -4.58 5.57
CA ILE A 29 -4.38 -3.36 5.14
C ILE A 29 -5.87 -3.65 4.88
N PRO A 30 -6.82 -2.88 5.43
CA PRO A 30 -8.24 -3.02 5.16
C PRO A 30 -8.58 -2.78 3.68
N VAL A 31 -9.53 -3.54 3.14
CA VAL A 31 -10.05 -3.30 1.78
C VAL A 31 -10.72 -1.93 1.72
N GLY A 32 -10.61 -1.25 0.59
CA GLY A 32 -11.09 0.12 0.37
C GLY A 32 -10.04 1.19 0.67
N THR A 33 -8.94 0.84 1.35
CA THR A 33 -7.86 1.77 1.68
C THR A 33 -7.12 2.25 0.44
N VAL A 34 -6.75 3.53 0.45
CA VAL A 34 -5.84 4.14 -0.53
C VAL A 34 -4.40 3.95 -0.07
N ILE A 35 -3.60 3.34 -0.93
CA ILE A 35 -2.19 3.01 -0.66
C ILE A 35 -1.31 3.47 -1.81
N HIS A 36 -0.03 3.69 -1.55
CA HIS A 36 0.99 4.02 -2.54
C HIS A 36 2.27 3.23 -2.27
N ALA A 37 3.26 3.38 -3.15
CA ALA A 37 4.55 2.70 -3.07
C ALA A 37 4.40 1.18 -2.86
N VAL A 38 3.67 0.52 -3.76
CA VAL A 38 3.33 -0.90 -3.63
C VAL A 38 4.37 -1.80 -4.28
N GLU A 39 4.75 -2.88 -3.60
CA GLU A 39 5.62 -3.93 -4.15
C GLU A 39 4.85 -4.85 -5.12
N LEU A 40 5.43 -5.18 -6.28
CA LEU A 40 4.86 -6.22 -7.15
C LEU A 40 5.31 -7.61 -6.74
N ILE A 41 6.52 -7.71 -6.19
CA ILE A 41 7.14 -8.93 -5.70
C ILE A 41 7.64 -8.62 -4.28
N ALA A 42 7.27 -9.45 -3.32
CA ALA A 42 7.65 -9.27 -1.93
C ALA A 42 9.18 -9.12 -1.80
N GLY A 43 9.63 -8.05 -1.16
CA GLY A 43 11.04 -7.77 -0.92
C GLY A 43 11.80 -7.16 -2.11
N LYS A 44 11.17 -6.92 -3.26
CA LYS A 44 11.80 -6.17 -4.37
C LYS A 44 11.63 -4.66 -4.26
N GLY A 45 10.98 -4.17 -3.21
CA GLY A 45 10.71 -2.76 -3.02
C GLY A 45 9.55 -2.26 -3.89
N ALA A 46 9.16 -1.02 -3.64
CA ALA A 46 8.03 -0.40 -4.31
C ALA A 46 8.29 -0.29 -5.82
N GLN A 47 7.31 -0.70 -6.63
CA GLN A 47 7.37 -0.61 -8.09
C GLN A 47 6.16 0.12 -8.66
N LEU A 48 4.99 0.01 -8.01
CA LEU A 48 3.77 0.70 -8.38
C LEU A 48 3.54 1.96 -7.53
N ALA A 49 2.81 2.92 -8.10
CA ALA A 49 2.33 4.12 -7.40
C ALA A 49 3.44 4.87 -6.63
N ARG A 50 4.55 5.15 -7.32
CA ARG A 50 5.73 5.83 -6.76
C ARG A 50 5.79 7.32 -7.08
N SER A 51 5.12 7.74 -8.14
CA SER A 51 5.13 9.13 -8.59
C SER A 51 4.33 10.01 -7.62
N ALA A 52 4.61 11.31 -7.61
CA ALA A 52 3.85 12.26 -6.80
C ALA A 52 2.35 12.17 -7.14
N GLY A 53 1.51 12.05 -6.10
CA GLY A 53 0.05 11.93 -6.23
C GLY A 53 -0.43 10.60 -6.83
N ALA A 54 0.46 9.64 -7.07
CA ALA A 54 0.07 8.33 -7.55
C ALA A 54 -0.32 7.44 -6.36
N SER A 55 -1.58 7.06 -6.30
CA SER A 55 -2.11 6.11 -5.31
C SER A 55 -2.94 5.03 -6.00
N VAL A 56 -3.11 3.89 -5.34
CA VAL A 56 -3.98 2.80 -5.77
C VAL A 56 -4.96 2.48 -4.67
N GLN A 57 -6.11 1.94 -5.05
CA GLN A 57 -7.10 1.49 -4.09
C GLN A 57 -7.04 -0.02 -3.96
N LEU A 58 -7.00 -0.52 -2.73
CA LEU A 58 -7.15 -1.94 -2.45
C LEU A 58 -8.61 -2.34 -2.60
N MET A 59 -8.95 -3.21 -3.55
CA MET A 59 -10.34 -3.55 -3.89
C MET A 59 -10.79 -4.89 -3.33
N ALA A 60 -9.90 -5.86 -3.26
CA ALA A 60 -10.21 -7.17 -2.72
C ALA A 60 -8.94 -7.85 -2.18
N LYS A 61 -9.14 -8.80 -1.26
CA LYS A 61 -8.12 -9.74 -0.78
C LYS A 61 -8.71 -11.14 -0.87
N GLU A 62 -8.12 -11.99 -1.73
CA GLU A 62 -8.59 -13.34 -2.01
C GLU A 62 -7.43 -14.32 -1.90
N GLY A 63 -7.43 -15.13 -0.83
CA GLY A 63 -6.36 -16.07 -0.54
C GLY A 63 -5.00 -15.38 -0.49
N ASN A 64 -4.10 -15.78 -1.39
CA ASN A 64 -2.72 -15.27 -1.45
C ASN A 64 -2.57 -14.00 -2.31
N TYR A 65 -3.64 -13.50 -2.91
CA TYR A 65 -3.62 -12.34 -3.79
C TYR A 65 -4.52 -11.21 -3.31
N ALA A 66 -4.11 -9.98 -3.60
CA ALA A 66 -4.88 -8.77 -3.44
C ALA A 66 -5.09 -8.12 -4.81
N GLN A 67 -6.26 -7.52 -4.99
CA GLN A 67 -6.61 -6.80 -6.20
C GLN A 67 -6.51 -5.31 -5.95
N LEU A 68 -5.70 -4.63 -6.75
CA LEU A 68 -5.47 -3.19 -6.70
C LEU A 68 -6.09 -2.55 -7.93
N ARG A 69 -6.73 -1.40 -7.73
CA ARG A 69 -7.15 -0.52 -8.81
C ARG A 69 -6.10 0.57 -9.03
N LEU A 70 -5.50 0.58 -10.22
CA LEU A 70 -4.56 1.61 -10.65
C LEU A 70 -5.29 2.91 -11.03
N PRO A 71 -4.61 4.08 -11.00
CA PRO A 71 -5.18 5.34 -11.50
C PRO A 71 -5.66 5.26 -12.95
N SER A 72 -5.04 4.40 -13.76
CA SER A 72 -5.45 4.13 -15.15
C SER A 72 -6.80 3.42 -15.26
N GLY A 73 -7.37 2.94 -14.14
CA GLY A 73 -8.55 2.07 -14.11
C GLY A 73 -8.22 0.58 -14.27
N GLU A 74 -6.96 0.22 -14.56
CA GLU A 74 -6.52 -1.16 -14.65
C GLU A 74 -6.61 -1.84 -13.27
N MET A 75 -7.17 -3.06 -13.25
CA MET A 75 -7.20 -3.90 -12.07
C MET A 75 -6.03 -4.88 -12.12
N ARG A 76 -5.17 -4.82 -11.11
CA ARG A 76 -3.96 -5.63 -11.04
C ARG A 76 -3.92 -6.49 -9.79
N LYS A 77 -3.52 -7.75 -9.95
CA LYS A 77 -3.31 -8.67 -8.83
C LYS A 77 -1.86 -8.58 -8.33
N VAL A 78 -1.70 -8.50 -7.02
CA VAL A 78 -0.41 -8.56 -6.31
C VAL A 78 -0.51 -9.57 -5.18
N ARG A 79 0.62 -10.05 -4.67
CA ARG A 79 0.58 -10.97 -3.54
C ARG A 79 0.28 -10.23 -2.23
N VAL A 80 -0.44 -10.87 -1.31
CA VAL A 80 -0.78 -10.27 -0.01
C VAL A 80 0.42 -10.04 0.91
N GLU A 81 1.52 -10.76 0.67
CA GLU A 81 2.82 -10.59 1.33
C GLU A 81 3.57 -9.32 0.91
N CYS A 82 3.22 -8.74 -0.24
CA CYS A 82 3.80 -7.48 -0.69
C CYS A 82 3.48 -6.34 0.29
N LYS A 83 4.42 -5.41 0.44
CA LYS A 83 4.22 -4.22 1.27
C LYS A 83 3.65 -3.06 0.47
N ALA A 84 2.91 -2.22 1.18
CA ALA A 84 2.40 -0.96 0.68
C ALA A 84 2.37 0.09 1.79
N THR A 85 2.45 1.36 1.40
CA THR A 85 2.39 2.48 2.34
C THR A 85 0.99 3.08 2.35
N ILE A 86 0.44 3.34 3.53
CA ILE A 86 -0.90 3.91 3.68
C ILE A 86 -0.88 5.39 3.29
N GLY A 87 -1.87 5.79 2.50
CA GLY A 87 -2.07 7.17 2.05
C GLY A 87 -1.77 7.36 0.56
N GLN A 88 -1.68 8.62 0.16
CA GLN A 88 -1.40 9.10 -1.20
C GLN A 88 -0.25 10.10 -1.21
#